data_AF-A0A844CDI0-F1
#
_entry.id   AF-A0A844CDI0-F1
#
_cell.length_a   1.000
_cell.length_b   1.000
_cell.length_c   1.000
_cell.angle_alpha   90.00
_cell.angle_beta   90.00
_cell.angle_gamma   90.00
#
_symmetry.space_group_name_H-M   'P 1'
#
loop_
_entity.id
_entity.type
_entity.pdbx_description
1 polymer ?
#
loop_
_entity_poly.entity_id
_entity_poly.type
_entity_poly.pdbx_seq_one_letter_code
_entity_poly.pdbx_strand_id
1 'polypeptide(L)'
;MKSSGCVLLLTLFLAPCLQAETWGDPRIEERDMTLTNTGPIALEIMVNKIIGQSINKFDGNIRLGWADDNYSETARQLRSALIKKGIAPERVLLTRKSGGYKNNALVGIEIRIRHIVMRLPECDYLSQNYRFNNNETHGCALNNTRNSTMVNLNDYFF
;
A
#
# COMPACT_ATOMS: atom_id res chain seq x y z
N MET A 1 61.62 12.16 -4.55
CA MET A 1 61.02 11.33 -3.46
C MET A 1 60.06 12.21 -2.67
N LYS A 2 58.83 11.70 -2.42
CA LYS A 2 57.81 12.23 -1.49
C LYS A 2 57.21 13.58 -1.94
N SER A 3 55.96 13.68 -2.34
CA SER A 3 54.77 13.38 -1.55
C SER A 3 53.57 13.27 -2.49
N SER A 4 53.08 12.06 -2.71
CA SER A 4 51.80 11.81 -3.39
C SER A 4 51.01 10.89 -2.45
N GLY A 5 50.27 11.50 -1.53
CA GLY A 5 49.70 10.77 -0.40
C GLY A 5 48.66 11.55 0.40
N CYS A 6 47.98 12.52 -0.20
CA CYS A 6 47.02 13.36 0.54
C CYS A 6 45.76 13.71 -0.26
N VAL A 7 45.21 12.78 -1.04
CA VAL A 7 43.89 12.97 -1.68
C VAL A 7 42.93 11.79 -1.43
N LEU A 8 43.40 10.66 -0.89
CA LEU A 8 42.59 9.44 -0.72
C LEU A 8 41.87 9.31 0.64
N LEU A 9 41.84 10.35 1.46
CA LEU A 9 41.27 10.30 2.83
C LEU A 9 40.02 11.16 3.05
N LEU A 10 39.47 11.78 2.00
CA LEU A 10 38.29 12.65 2.10
C LEU A 10 36.97 11.99 1.61
N THR A 11 37.02 10.77 1.05
CA THR A 11 35.82 10.10 0.52
C THR A 11 35.14 9.13 1.49
N LEU A 12 35.62 9.01 2.73
CA LEU A 12 35.07 8.07 3.73
C LEU A 12 34.11 8.71 4.76
N PHE A 13 33.79 10.01 4.64
CA PHE A 13 32.96 10.73 5.62
C PHE A 13 31.58 11.21 5.11
N LEU A 14 31.14 10.81 3.92
CA LEU A 14 29.86 11.27 3.34
C LEU A 14 28.82 10.16 3.11
N ALA A 15 28.80 9.12 3.93
CA ALA A 15 27.69 8.18 3.92
C ALA A 15 27.29 7.68 5.31
N PRO A 16 26.64 8.51 6.15
CA PRO A 16 25.36 8.07 6.66
C PRO A 16 24.36 8.24 5.51
N CYS A 17 24.06 7.15 4.79
CA CYS A 17 22.82 7.10 4.04
C CYS A 17 21.72 7.59 4.97
N LEU A 18 21.09 8.71 4.63
CA LEU A 18 19.81 9.12 5.20
C LEU A 18 18.85 7.96 4.98
N GLN A 19 18.74 7.06 5.95
CA GLN A 19 17.50 6.35 6.15
C GLN A 19 16.54 7.38 6.73
N ALA A 20 15.90 8.14 5.83
CA ALA A 20 14.74 8.93 6.20
C ALA A 20 13.73 7.95 6.79
N GLU A 21 13.56 8.02 8.11
CA GLU A 21 12.57 7.22 8.81
C GLU A 21 11.17 7.67 8.36
N THR A 22 10.50 6.86 7.54
CA THR A 22 9.15 7.15 6.99
C THR A 22 8.04 6.87 8.00
N TRP A 23 8.25 7.20 9.28
CA TRP A 23 7.29 6.97 10.37
C TRP A 23 6.12 7.95 10.28
N GLY A 24 5.19 7.73 9.36
CA GLY A 24 3.93 8.49 9.35
C GLY A 24 3.60 9.28 8.11
N ASP A 25 4.35 9.10 7.03
CA ASP A 25 3.87 9.54 5.72
C ASP A 25 2.62 8.73 5.34
N PRO A 26 1.66 9.32 4.62
CA PRO A 26 0.52 8.55 4.10
C PRO A 26 1.03 7.38 3.28
N ARG A 27 0.69 6.17 3.70
CA ARG A 27 1.13 4.95 3.04
C ARG A 27 0.02 4.40 2.16
N ILE A 28 0.37 4.11 0.93
CA ILE A 28 -0.46 3.33 0.04
C ILE A 28 -0.17 1.87 0.34
N GLU A 29 -1.13 1.18 0.95
CA GLU A 29 -1.08 -0.27 1.07
C GLU A 29 -1.71 -0.88 -0.18
N GLU A 30 -0.92 -1.61 -0.96
CA GLU A 30 -1.40 -2.39 -2.11
C GLU A 30 -1.34 -3.89 -1.76
N ARG A 31 -2.42 -4.60 -2.06
CA ARG A 31 -2.51 -6.05 -1.91
C ARG A 31 -3.02 -6.66 -3.20
N ASP A 32 -2.25 -7.61 -3.71
CA ASP A 32 -2.58 -8.34 -4.92
C ASP A 32 -3.08 -9.74 -4.58
N MET A 33 -4.15 -10.15 -5.25
CA MET A 33 -4.75 -11.47 -5.17
C MET A 33 -5.17 -11.93 -6.56
N THR A 34 -5.28 -13.24 -6.75
CA THR A 34 -5.73 -13.80 -8.03
C THR A 34 -6.84 -14.81 -7.79
N LEU A 35 -7.91 -14.71 -8.56
CA LEU A 35 -8.99 -15.69 -8.63
C LEU A 35 -8.88 -16.44 -9.97
N THR A 36 -8.40 -17.68 -9.91
CA THR A 36 -8.28 -18.57 -11.09
C THR A 36 -9.49 -19.48 -11.27
N ASN A 37 -10.17 -19.83 -10.16
CA ASN A 37 -11.35 -20.69 -10.15
C ASN A 37 -12.62 -19.85 -10.18
N THR A 38 -13.49 -20.09 -11.16
CA THR A 38 -14.75 -19.35 -11.38
C THR A 38 -15.96 -19.97 -10.67
N GLY A 39 -15.78 -21.03 -9.89
CA GLY A 39 -16.85 -21.68 -9.16
C GLY A 39 -17.47 -20.80 -8.07
N PRO A 40 -18.75 -21.01 -7.72
CA PRO A 40 -19.48 -20.15 -6.78
C PRO A 40 -18.85 -20.12 -5.38
N ILE A 41 -18.31 -21.26 -4.92
CA ILE A 41 -17.61 -21.37 -3.64
C ILE A 41 -16.31 -20.53 -3.66
N ALA A 42 -15.53 -20.62 -4.75
CA ALA A 42 -14.29 -19.86 -4.88
C ALA A 42 -14.55 -18.35 -4.93
N LEU A 43 -15.63 -17.93 -5.61
CA LEU A 43 -16.10 -16.56 -5.62
C LEU A 43 -16.44 -16.06 -4.21
N GLU A 44 -17.21 -16.84 -3.45
CA GLU A 44 -17.61 -16.48 -2.09
C GLU A 44 -16.41 -16.37 -1.14
N ILE A 45 -15.48 -17.33 -1.20
CA ILE A 45 -14.23 -17.28 -0.44
C ILE A 45 -13.46 -15.99 -0.78
N MET A 46 -13.36 -15.65 -2.06
CA MET A 46 -12.65 -14.45 -2.49
C MET A 46 -13.33 -13.17 -2.00
N VAL A 47 -14.66 -13.09 -2.07
CA VAL A 47 -15.43 -11.96 -1.52
C VAL A 47 -15.15 -11.80 -0.03
N ASN A 48 -15.25 -12.87 0.75
CA ASN A 48 -15.00 -12.82 2.19
C ASN A 48 -13.54 -12.46 2.51
N LYS A 49 -12.58 -12.90 1.69
CA LYS A 49 -11.18 -12.52 1.82
C LYS A 49 -10.96 -11.02 1.57
N ILE A 50 -11.55 -10.47 0.51
CA ILE A 50 -11.49 -9.04 0.20
C ILE A 50 -12.12 -8.23 1.34
N ILE A 51 -13.31 -8.63 1.80
CA ILE A 51 -14.02 -7.94 2.89
C ILE A 51 -13.25 -8.04 4.21
N GLY A 52 -12.67 -9.19 4.54
CA GLY A 52 -11.86 -9.36 5.76
C GLY A 52 -10.58 -8.50 5.76
N GLN A 53 -10.08 -8.10 4.60
CA GLN A 53 -8.97 -7.15 4.46
C GLN A 53 -9.43 -5.70 4.39
N SER A 54 -10.71 -5.47 4.10
CA SER A 54 -11.34 -4.15 4.05
C SER A 54 -11.73 -3.75 5.47
N ILE A 55 -10.83 -3.07 6.19
CA ILE A 55 -11.10 -2.55 7.54
C ILE A 55 -12.40 -1.73 7.54
N ASN A 56 -13.12 -1.70 8.67
CA ASN A 56 -14.33 -0.90 8.85
C ASN A 56 -14.19 0.49 8.22
N LYS A 57 -15.00 0.76 7.18
CA LYS A 57 -14.93 1.93 6.28
C LYS A 57 -13.74 1.90 5.30
N PHE A 58 -13.70 0.91 4.42
CA PHE A 58 -12.78 0.86 3.28
C PHE A 58 -12.73 2.19 2.50
N ASP A 59 -11.63 2.93 2.57
CA ASP A 59 -11.44 4.22 1.91
C ASP A 59 -10.68 4.14 0.57
N GLY A 60 -10.39 2.92 0.13
CA GLY A 60 -9.56 2.63 -1.03
C GLY A 60 -10.30 2.37 -2.34
N ASN A 61 -9.57 1.77 -3.29
CA ASN A 61 -10.13 1.20 -4.53
C ASN A 61 -9.76 -0.28 -4.70
N ILE A 62 -10.64 -1.01 -5.39
CA ILE A 62 -10.48 -2.41 -5.74
C ILE A 62 -10.54 -2.50 -7.26
N ARG A 63 -9.45 -2.97 -7.88
CA ARG A 63 -9.37 -3.17 -9.32
C ARG A 63 -9.45 -4.65 -9.63
N LEU A 64 -10.44 -5.03 -10.44
CA LEU A 64 -10.63 -6.38 -10.96
C LEU A 64 -10.16 -6.39 -12.41
N GLY A 65 -9.02 -7.01 -12.66
CA GLY A 65 -8.37 -7.08 -13.95
C GLY A 65 -8.42 -8.49 -14.54
N TRP A 66 -8.78 -8.65 -15.80
CA TRP A 66 -8.73 -9.95 -16.49
C TRP A 66 -8.37 -9.77 -17.96
N ALA A 67 -7.79 -10.80 -18.58
CA ALA A 67 -7.44 -10.79 -20.00
C ALA A 67 -8.33 -11.71 -20.84
N ASP A 68 -8.60 -12.93 -20.35
CA ASP A 68 -9.44 -13.92 -21.01
C ASP A 68 -10.94 -13.64 -20.77
N ASP A 69 -11.73 -13.69 -21.84
CA ASP A 69 -13.18 -13.44 -21.83
C ASP A 69 -13.97 -14.42 -20.96
N ASN A 70 -13.43 -15.63 -20.73
CA ASN A 70 -14.03 -16.62 -19.83
C ASN A 70 -14.22 -16.08 -18.40
N TYR A 71 -13.41 -15.09 -18.00
CA TYR A 71 -13.47 -14.47 -16.66
C TYR A 71 -14.33 -13.21 -16.60
N SER A 72 -14.83 -12.71 -17.74
CA SER A 72 -15.60 -11.47 -17.79
C SER A 72 -16.86 -11.52 -16.92
N GLU A 73 -17.60 -12.61 -17.00
CA GLU A 73 -18.83 -12.77 -16.23
C GLU A 73 -18.53 -12.94 -14.73
N THR A 74 -17.54 -13.76 -14.39
CA THR A 74 -17.09 -13.94 -13.01
C THR A 74 -16.60 -12.62 -12.40
N ALA A 75 -15.92 -11.75 -13.16
CA ALA A 75 -15.48 -10.45 -12.68
C ALA A 75 -16.67 -9.51 -12.37
N ARG A 76 -17.72 -9.54 -13.20
CA ARG A 76 -18.97 -8.80 -12.94
C ARG A 76 -19.70 -9.34 -11.71
N GLN A 77 -19.76 -10.66 -11.55
CA GLN A 77 -20.35 -11.30 -10.39
C GLN A 77 -19.59 -10.96 -9.11
N LEU A 78 -18.25 -10.98 -9.15
CA LEU A 78 -17.40 -10.58 -8.04
C LEU A 78 -17.67 -9.12 -7.64
N ARG A 79 -17.73 -8.20 -8.61
CA ARG A 79 -18.09 -6.80 -8.36
C ARG A 79 -19.46 -6.67 -7.71
N SER A 80 -20.47 -7.35 -8.24
CA SER A 80 -21.83 -7.32 -7.68
C SER A 80 -21.86 -7.84 -6.23
N ALA A 81 -21.14 -8.92 -5.95
CA ALA A 81 -21.04 -9.49 -4.61
C ALA A 81 -20.36 -8.54 -3.61
N LEU A 82 -19.28 -7.86 -4.02
CA LEU A 82 -18.61 -6.84 -3.21
C LEU A 82 -19.52 -5.65 -2.90
N ILE A 83 -20.29 -5.20 -3.89
CA ILE A 83 -21.28 -4.12 -3.71
C ILE A 83 -22.37 -4.54 -2.72
N LYS A 84 -22.90 -5.76 -2.84
CA LYS A 84 -23.88 -6.33 -1.90
C LYS A 84 -23.35 -6.44 -0.47
N LYS A 85 -22.03 -6.56 -0.29
CA LYS A 85 -21.37 -6.58 1.02
C LYS A 85 -21.05 -5.19 1.56
N GLY A 86 -21.46 -4.12 0.88
CA GLY A 86 -21.38 -2.75 1.37
C GLY A 86 -20.22 -1.92 0.80
N ILE A 87 -19.49 -2.42 -0.20
CA ILE A 87 -18.48 -1.61 -0.90
C ILE A 87 -19.17 -0.70 -1.91
N ALA A 88 -18.85 0.59 -1.89
CA ALA A 88 -19.43 1.55 -2.82
C ALA A 88 -19.10 1.19 -4.29
N PRO A 89 -20.06 1.24 -5.22
CA PRO A 89 -19.86 0.81 -6.62
C PRO A 89 -18.73 1.49 -7.38
N GLU A 90 -18.46 2.75 -7.07
CA GLU A 90 -17.39 3.58 -7.63
C GLU A 90 -15.99 3.13 -7.18
N ARG A 91 -15.89 2.41 -6.06
CA ARG A 91 -14.63 1.87 -5.54
C ARG A 91 -14.24 0.55 -6.17
N VAL A 92 -15.14 -0.12 -6.90
CA VAL A 92 -14.86 -1.41 -7.55
C VAL A 92 -14.78 -1.23 -9.07
N LEU A 93 -13.54 -1.13 -9.55
CA LEU A 93 -13.20 -0.87 -10.94
C LEU A 93 -13.00 -2.18 -11.71
N LEU A 94 -13.63 -2.29 -12.88
CA LEU A 94 -13.43 -3.39 -13.81
C LEU A 94 -12.45 -2.96 -14.90
N THR A 95 -11.46 -3.78 -15.20
CA THR A 95 -10.46 -3.46 -16.23
C THR A 95 -10.15 -4.70 -17.06
N ARG A 96 -10.69 -4.76 -18.28
CA ARG A 96 -10.25 -5.76 -19.26
C ARG A 96 -8.87 -5.37 -19.77
N LYS A 97 -7.87 -6.22 -19.55
CA LYS A 97 -6.52 -6.03 -20.07
C LYS A 97 -6.46 -6.60 -21.49
N SER A 98 -6.01 -5.81 -22.44
CA SER A 98 -5.75 -6.28 -23.80
C SER A 98 -4.59 -7.28 -23.79
N GLY A 99 -4.83 -8.51 -24.23
CA GLY A 99 -3.82 -9.56 -24.36
C GLY A 99 -2.82 -9.24 -25.48
N GLY A 100 -1.81 -8.43 -25.16
CA GLY A 100 -0.55 -8.41 -25.90
C GLY A 100 0.42 -9.37 -25.25
N TYR A 101 1.26 -10.05 -26.05
CA TYR A 101 2.36 -10.94 -25.63
C TYR A 101 3.19 -10.29 -24.50
N LYS A 102 2.79 -10.52 -23.25
CA LYS A 102 3.57 -10.18 -22.06
C LYS A 102 3.89 -11.50 -21.39
N ASN A 103 5.15 -11.66 -20.97
CA ASN A 103 5.67 -12.90 -20.39
C ASN A 103 4.93 -13.38 -19.13
N ASN A 104 4.02 -12.56 -18.59
CA ASN A 104 3.09 -12.90 -17.51
C ASN A 104 1.64 -12.75 -18.02
N ALA A 105 1.19 -13.69 -18.85
CA ALA A 105 -0.22 -13.76 -19.24
C ALA A 105 -1.07 -13.94 -17.97
N LEU A 106 -2.04 -13.04 -17.76
CA LEU A 106 -2.94 -13.12 -16.62
C LEU A 106 -3.86 -14.33 -16.80
N VAL A 107 -3.62 -15.36 -16.00
CA VAL A 107 -4.54 -16.51 -15.87
C VAL A 107 -5.48 -16.19 -14.72
N GLY A 108 -6.74 -15.91 -15.02
CA GLY A 108 -7.76 -15.57 -14.03
C GLY A 108 -8.05 -14.06 -13.88
N ILE A 109 -8.70 -13.73 -12.76
CA ILE A 109 -9.00 -12.36 -12.36
C ILE A 109 -7.96 -11.92 -11.34
N GLU A 110 -7.16 -10.92 -11.70
CA GLU A 110 -6.28 -10.19 -10.79
C GLU A 110 -7.10 -9.17 -10.00
N ILE A 111 -6.92 -9.18 -8.69
CA ILE A 111 -7.62 -8.33 -7.74
C ILE A 111 -6.55 -7.49 -7.07
N ARG A 112 -6.58 -6.19 -7.29
CA ARG A 112 -5.69 -5.24 -6.59
C ARG A 112 -6.50 -4.39 -5.65
N ILE A 113 -6.20 -4.47 -4.37
CA ILE A 113 -6.79 -3.63 -3.33
C ILE A 113 -5.77 -2.57 -2.97
N ARG A 114 -6.13 -1.30 -3.15
CA ARG A 114 -5.30 -0.16 -2.78
C ARG A 114 -6.02 0.64 -1.70
N HIS A 115 -5.41 0.76 -0.53
CA HIS A 115 -5.93 1.52 0.61
C HIS A 115 -4.98 2.69 0.94
N ILE A 116 -5.53 3.83 1.37
CA ILE A 116 -4.73 4.99 1.77
C ILE A 116 -4.74 5.04 3.28
N VAL A 117 -3.63 4.64 3.91
CA VAL A 117 -3.49 4.75 5.36
C VAL A 117 -3.06 6.18 5.68
N MET A 118 -4.02 7.05 6.01
CA MET A 118 -3.75 8.42 6.46
C MET A 118 -3.43 8.52 7.96
N ARG A 119 -3.66 7.45 8.73
CA ARG A 119 -3.46 7.50 10.18
C ARG A 119 -2.03 7.18 10.56
N LEU A 120 -1.43 8.18 11.21
CA LEU A 120 -0.21 8.04 12.00
C LEU A 120 -0.43 6.99 13.10
N PRO A 121 0.59 6.19 13.45
CA PRO A 121 0.46 5.17 14.50
C PRO A 121 0.06 5.82 15.83
N GLU A 122 -0.80 5.14 16.60
CA GLU A 122 -1.13 5.60 17.95
C GLU A 122 0.10 5.50 18.85
N CYS A 123 0.46 6.61 19.49
CA CYS A 123 1.60 6.66 20.39
C CYS A 123 1.17 6.12 21.76
N ASP A 124 1.61 4.90 22.08
CA ASP A 124 1.45 4.37 23.42
C ASP A 124 2.51 4.96 24.35
N TYR A 125 2.15 6.05 25.02
CA TYR A 125 3.02 6.76 25.94
C TYR A 125 2.94 6.30 27.39
N LEU A 126 2.33 5.14 27.65
CA LEU A 126 2.21 4.60 29.01
C LEU A 126 3.56 4.25 29.66
N SER A 127 4.69 4.33 28.95
CA SER A 127 6.03 4.14 29.50
C SER A 127 6.89 5.41 29.63
N GLN A 128 6.33 6.61 29.41
CA GLN A 128 7.16 7.82 29.33
C GLN A 128 7.57 8.39 30.69
N ASN A 129 8.79 8.07 31.10
CA ASN A 129 9.60 8.96 31.94
C ASN A 129 9.70 10.33 31.24
N TYR A 130 9.19 11.39 31.86
CA TYR A 130 9.22 12.77 31.36
C TYR A 130 10.64 13.38 31.25
N ARG A 131 11.69 12.58 31.40
CA ARG A 131 13.07 13.04 31.41
C ARG A 131 13.57 13.20 29.98
N PHE A 132 13.97 14.41 29.65
CA PHE A 132 14.62 14.72 28.37
C PHE A 132 15.89 13.89 28.20
N ASN A 133 15.94 13.11 27.11
CA ASN A 133 17.10 12.32 26.69
C ASN A 133 17.54 12.81 25.30
N ASN A 134 18.77 13.30 25.19
CA ASN A 134 19.32 13.84 23.94
C ASN A 134 19.71 12.78 22.91
N ASN A 135 19.69 11.49 23.30
CA ASN A 135 19.97 10.35 22.44
C ASN A 135 18.71 9.62 21.96
N GLU A 136 17.51 10.04 22.40
CA GLU A 136 16.25 9.48 21.91
C GLU A 136 15.86 10.13 20.58
N THR A 137 15.71 9.31 19.55
CA THR A 137 15.03 9.67 18.31
C THR A 137 13.65 10.23 18.68
N HIS A 138 13.30 11.42 18.16
CA HIS A 138 12.11 12.19 18.53
C HIS A 138 10.90 11.32 18.90
N GLY A 139 10.31 11.54 20.08
CA GLY A 139 9.18 10.75 20.56
C GLY A 139 8.04 10.65 19.54
N CYS A 140 7.33 9.51 19.52
CA CYS A 140 6.30 9.17 18.52
C CYS A 140 5.34 10.32 18.17
N ALA A 141 4.84 11.09 19.14
CA ALA A 141 3.92 12.20 18.88
C ALA A 141 4.60 13.44 18.30
N LEU A 142 5.86 13.71 18.62
CA LEU A 142 6.61 14.77 17.94
C LEU A 142 6.84 14.39 16.48
N ASN A 143 7.14 13.12 16.22
CA ASN A 143 7.31 12.62 14.86
C ASN A 143 5.98 12.61 14.08
N ASN A 144 4.90 12.15 14.71
CA ASN A 144 3.54 12.22 14.17
C ASN A 144 3.12 13.67 13.89
N THR A 145 3.40 14.62 14.80
CA THR A 145 3.08 16.05 14.61
C THR A 145 3.89 16.64 13.45
N ARG A 146 5.17 16.26 13.33
CA ARG A 146 6.01 16.66 12.21
C ARG A 146 5.49 16.08 10.87
N ASN A 147 5.11 14.82 10.84
CA ASN A 147 4.66 14.18 9.59
C ASN A 147 3.24 14.58 9.21
N SER A 148 2.35 14.86 10.18
CA SER A 148 1.03 15.46 9.91
C SER A 148 1.10 16.88 9.38
N THR A 149 2.20 17.59 9.60
CA THR A 149 2.44 18.93 9.03
C THR A 149 3.10 18.88 7.65
N MET A 150 3.71 17.75 7.28
CA MET A 150 4.34 17.50 5.98
C MET A 150 3.42 16.76 4.99
N VAL A 151 2.10 16.99 5.01
CA VAL A 151 1.19 16.35 4.05
C VAL A 151 1.51 16.85 2.64
N ASN A 152 2.11 15.97 1.82
CA ASN A 152 2.28 16.21 0.39
C ASN A 152 0.93 16.00 -0.32
N LEU A 153 0.29 17.09 -0.71
CA LEU A 153 -1.01 17.06 -1.40
C LEU A 153 -0.95 16.36 -2.77
N ASN A 154 0.23 16.24 -3.39
CA ASN A 154 0.38 15.61 -4.71
C ASN A 154 0.19 14.08 -4.68
N ASP A 155 0.26 13.43 -3.52
CA ASP A 155 0.04 11.98 -3.40
C ASP A 155 -1.45 11.59 -3.44
N TYR A 156 -2.36 12.57 -3.45
CA TYR A 156 -3.82 12.38 -3.36
C TYR A 156 -4.59 12.79 -4.62
N PHE A 157 -3.92 13.32 -5.65
CA PHE A 157 -4.57 13.60 -6.94
C PHE A 157 -4.56 12.34 -7.83
N PHE A 158 -5.74 11.91 -8.27
CA PHE A 158 -5.98 10.82 -9.21
C PHE A 158 -6.54 11.35 -10.52
#